data_AF-A0A0G1PQ46-F1
#
_entry.id   AF-A0A0G1PQ46-F1
#
_cell.length_a   1.000
_cell.length_b   1.000
_cell.length_c   1.000
_cell.angle_alpha   90.00
_cell.angle_beta   90.00
_cell.angle_gamma   90.00
#
_symmetry.space_group_name_H-M   'P 1'
#
loop_
_entity.id
_entity.type
_entity.pdbx_description
1 polymer ?
#
loop_
_entity_poly.entity_id
_entity_poly.type
_entity_poly.pdbx_seq_one_letter_code
_entity_poly.pdbx_strand_id
1 'polypeptide(L)'
;MNESNLNEITTKDLFDFLQENMVVKEEFNEKIASIESRMATKDDIAELSGRVDGIESRMATKDDIAELSGRVDGIESRMATKDDLERFATKGDLAGMETRMVSKSYLDDKLSDLGAEIGARINRKIEREQEFKRTLIHILRSHALVGTEELTRLEGFV
;
A
#
# COMPACT_ATOMS: atom_id res chain seq x y z
N MET A 1 100.18 20.11 58.51
CA MET A 1 98.91 19.39 58.66
C MET A 1 97.84 20.46 58.80
N ASN A 2 97.11 20.75 57.73
CA ASN A 2 95.97 21.67 57.79
C ASN A 2 94.81 20.88 58.36
N GLU A 3 94.45 21.16 59.62
CA GLU A 3 93.22 20.68 60.20
C GLU A 3 92.06 21.23 59.36
N SER A 4 91.35 20.30 58.72
CA SER A 4 90.14 20.54 57.97
C SER A 4 89.19 21.35 58.84
N ASN A 5 88.83 22.54 58.36
CA ASN A 5 87.86 23.45 58.97
C ASN A 5 86.51 22.73 59.08
N LEU A 6 86.28 22.06 60.22
CA LEU A 6 85.00 21.45 60.57
C LEU A 6 84.08 22.58 61.02
N ASN A 7 83.18 23.02 60.14
CA ASN A 7 82.13 23.98 60.49
C ASN A 7 81.34 23.43 61.69
N GLU A 8 81.43 24.11 62.83
CA GLU A 8 80.71 23.75 64.04
C GLU A 8 79.22 24.11 63.85
N ILE A 9 78.37 23.09 63.72
CA ILE A 9 76.91 23.28 63.61
C ILE A 9 76.39 23.72 64.97
N THR A 10 75.72 24.87 65.03
CA THR A 10 75.13 25.36 66.27
C THR A 10 73.74 24.76 66.50
N THR A 11 73.28 24.76 67.75
CA THR A 11 71.90 24.33 68.09
C THR A 11 70.84 25.15 67.37
N LYS A 12 71.14 26.41 67.03
CA LYS A 12 70.26 27.28 66.25
C LYS A 12 70.14 26.82 64.80
N ASP A 13 71.26 26.43 64.18
CA ASP A 13 71.25 25.90 62.80
C ASP A 13 70.40 24.62 62.69
N LEU A 14 70.45 23.77 63.72
CA LEU A 14 69.58 22.58 63.80
C LEU A 14 68.10 22.94 63.98
N PHE A 15 67.79 23.97 64.78
CA PHE A 15 66.41 24.42 64.99
C PHE A 15 65.80 25.05 63.74
N ASP A 16 66.54 25.93 63.06
CA ASP A 16 66.10 26.60 61.83
C ASP A 16 65.85 25.57 60.71
N PHE A 17 66.76 24.58 60.57
CA PHE A 17 66.60 23.47 59.62
C PHE A 17 65.35 22.63 59.93
N LEU A 18 65.07 22.34 61.21
CA LEU A 18 63.88 21.59 61.60
C LEU A 18 62.60 22.36 61.31
N GLN A 19 62.57 23.69 61.55
CA GLN A 19 61.42 24.53 61.20
C GLN A 19 61.17 24.57 59.69
N GLU A 20 62.21 24.77 58.89
CA GLU A 20 62.10 24.82 57.43
C GLU A 20 61.53 23.51 56.87
N ASN A 21 62.02 22.36 57.34
CA ASN A 21 61.50 21.05 56.92
C ASN A 21 60.05 20.81 57.37
N MET A 22 59.64 21.32 58.54
CA MET A 22 58.24 21.23 58.99
C MET A 22 57.30 22.02 58.08
N VAL A 23 57.66 23.25 57.72
CA VAL A 23 56.86 24.11 56.82
C VAL A 23 56.71 23.46 55.44
N VAL A 24 57.79 22.91 54.87
CA VAL A 24 57.74 22.22 53.57
C VAL A 24 56.82 20.99 53.60
N LYS A 25 56.80 20.25 54.72
CA LYS A 25 55.91 19.10 54.90
C LYS A 25 54.44 19.52 54.98
N GLU A 26 54.15 20.65 55.63
CA GLU A 26 52.79 21.20 55.71
C GLU A 26 52.28 21.61 54.32
N GLU A 27 53.05 22.39 53.56
CA GLU A 27 52.67 22.79 52.19
C GLU A 27 52.47 21.57 51.27
N PHE A 28 53.28 20.52 51.43
CA PHE A 28 53.14 19.30 50.64
C PHE A 28 51.84 18.55 50.98
N ASN A 29 51.48 18.47 52.27
CA ASN A 29 50.23 17.85 52.71
C ASN A 29 49.01 18.65 52.21
N GLU A 30 49.07 19.98 52.23
CA GLU A 30 48.01 20.83 51.68
C GLU A 30 47.82 20.60 50.16
N LYS A 31 48.91 20.48 49.41
CA LYS A 31 48.86 20.16 47.98
C LYS A 31 48.26 18.77 47.73
N ILE A 32 48.60 17.76 48.54
CA ILE A 32 47.98 16.43 48.47
C ILE A 32 46.48 16.52 48.72
N ALA A 33 46.06 17.20 49.80
CA ALA A 33 44.65 17.35 50.13
C ALA A 33 43.87 18.06 49.01
N SER A 34 44.48 19.09 48.40
CA SER A 34 43.91 19.79 47.23
C SER A 34 43.77 18.87 46.01
N ILE A 35 44.75 18.00 45.77
CA ILE A 35 44.73 17.01 44.69
C ILE A 35 43.64 15.95 44.96
N GLU A 36 43.58 15.40 46.18
CA GLU A 36 42.57 14.42 46.61
C GLU A 36 41.15 14.98 46.50
N SER A 37 40.96 16.25 46.88
CA SER A 37 39.67 16.93 46.77
C SER A 37 39.21 17.18 45.32
N ARG A 38 40.11 17.10 44.34
CA ARG A 38 39.82 17.44 42.93
C ARG A 38 39.81 16.23 42.00
N MET A 39 40.35 15.10 42.44
CA MET A 39 40.36 13.89 41.62
C MET A 39 39.01 13.19 41.66
N ALA A 40 38.65 12.59 40.53
CA ALA A 40 37.53 11.66 40.50
C ALA A 40 37.83 10.45 41.40
N THR A 41 36.82 10.05 42.15
CA THR A 41 36.86 8.88 43.00
C THR A 41 36.54 7.62 42.20
N LYS A 42 36.73 6.46 42.83
CA LYS A 42 36.29 5.18 42.26
C LYS A 42 34.77 5.13 42.08
N ASP A 43 34.02 5.82 42.94
CA ASP A 43 32.55 5.84 42.89
C ASP A 43 32.05 6.64 41.68
N ASP A 44 32.71 7.77 41.36
CA ASP A 44 32.41 8.56 40.16
C ASP A 44 32.59 7.73 38.87
N ILE A 45 33.65 6.91 38.82
CA ILE A 45 33.93 6.01 37.68
C ILE A 45 32.85 4.91 37.62
N ALA A 46 32.47 4.33 38.75
CA ALA A 46 31.42 3.30 38.80
C ALA A 46 30.07 3.85 38.33
N GLU A 47 29.71 5.07 38.70
CA GLU A 47 28.49 5.73 38.21
C GLU A 47 28.55 5.95 36.69
N LEU A 48 29.68 6.44 36.17
CA LEU A 48 29.85 6.63 34.73
C LEU A 48 29.78 5.30 33.97
N SER A 49 30.38 4.23 34.47
CA SER A 49 30.24 2.88 33.89
C SER A 49 28.79 2.44 33.83
N GLY A 50 28.03 2.56 34.94
CA GLY A 50 26.61 2.21 34.94
C GLY A 50 25.77 3.05 33.97
N ARG A 51 26.13 4.34 33.79
CA ARG A 51 25.49 5.20 32.78
C ARG A 51 25.81 4.76 31.36
N VAL A 52 27.06 4.36 31.08
CA VAL A 52 27.47 3.83 29.78
C VAL A 52 26.72 2.53 29.47
N ASP A 53 26.66 1.59 30.40
CA ASP A 53 25.89 0.35 30.25
C ASP A 53 24.40 0.64 29.97
N GLY A 54 23.85 1.63 30.68
CA GLY A 54 22.47 2.10 30.48
C GLY A 54 22.23 2.77 29.13
N ILE A 55 23.27 3.31 28.48
CA ILE A 55 23.20 3.89 27.13
C ILE A 55 23.33 2.77 26.09
N GLU A 56 24.29 1.87 26.25
CA GLU A 56 24.52 0.71 25.38
C GLU A 56 23.30 -0.20 25.29
N SER A 57 22.62 -0.44 26.42
CA SER A 57 21.40 -1.25 26.45
C SER A 57 20.17 -0.61 25.81
N ARG A 58 20.18 0.70 25.54
CA ARG A 58 19.02 1.44 25.00
C ARG A 58 19.25 2.01 23.60
N MET A 59 20.49 2.09 23.14
CA MET A 59 20.79 2.61 21.81
C MET A 59 20.32 1.62 20.74
N ALA A 60 19.79 2.15 19.64
CA ALA A 60 19.58 1.35 18.45
C ALA A 60 20.94 0.97 17.85
N THR A 61 21.04 -0.28 17.42
CA THR A 61 22.20 -0.82 16.73
C THR A 61 22.09 -0.63 15.23
N LYS A 62 23.17 -0.94 14.51
CA LYS A 62 23.13 -0.97 13.04
C LYS A 62 22.19 -2.05 12.50
N ASP A 63 22.03 -3.15 13.23
CA ASP A 63 21.16 -4.26 12.82
C ASP A 63 19.68 -3.87 12.93
N ASP A 64 19.30 -3.11 13.96
CA ASP A 64 17.94 -2.56 14.08
C ASP A 64 17.60 -1.65 12.88
N ILE A 65 18.55 -0.84 12.43
CA ILE A 65 18.39 0.02 11.26
C ILE A 65 18.28 -0.82 9.98
N ALA A 66 19.10 -1.87 9.85
CA ALA A 66 19.05 -2.75 8.68
C ALA A 66 17.71 -3.49 8.58
N GLU A 67 17.15 -3.95 9.70
CA GLU A 67 15.82 -4.57 9.74
C GLU A 67 14.73 -3.57 9.32
N LEU A 68 14.77 -2.34 9.84
CA LEU A 68 13.83 -1.30 9.45
C LEU A 68 13.91 -0.96 7.96
N SER A 69 15.11 -0.83 7.41
CA SER A 69 15.31 -0.62 5.97
C SER A 69 14.69 -1.76 5.15
N GLY A 70 14.97 -3.02 5.50
CA GLY A 70 14.36 -4.15 4.80
C GLY A 70 12.84 -4.20 4.89
N ARG A 71 12.26 -3.77 6.00
CA ARG A 71 10.80 -3.62 6.15
C ARG A 71 10.24 -2.52 5.27
N VAL A 72 10.93 -1.37 5.18
CA VAL A 72 10.55 -0.26 4.31
C VAL A 72 10.59 -0.69 2.85
N ASP A 73 11.68 -1.32 2.40
CA ASP A 73 11.80 -1.86 1.04
C ASP A 73 10.67 -2.84 0.72
N GLY A 74 10.34 -3.72 1.68
CA GLY A 74 9.24 -4.67 1.55
C GLY A 74 7.85 -4.03 1.51
N ILE A 75 7.67 -2.85 2.09
CA ILE A 75 6.43 -2.06 2.02
C ILE A 75 6.35 -1.33 0.68
N GLU A 76 7.44 -0.67 0.27
CA GLU A 76 7.55 0.04 -1.01
C GLU A 76 7.32 -0.90 -2.20
N SER A 77 7.86 -2.11 -2.17
CA SER A 77 7.66 -3.09 -3.24
C SER A 77 6.24 -3.66 -3.33
N ARG A 78 5.40 -3.52 -2.29
CA ARG A 78 4.06 -4.13 -2.23
C ARG A 78 2.91 -3.12 -2.21
N MET A 79 3.19 -1.87 -1.86
CA MET A 79 2.14 -0.86 -1.83
C MET A 79 1.68 -0.54 -3.26
N ALA A 80 0.37 -0.40 -3.43
CA ALA A 80 -0.16 0.23 -4.63
C ALA A 80 -0.07 1.76 -4.46
N THR A 81 0.38 2.44 -5.49
CA THR A 81 0.40 3.89 -5.59
C THR A 81 -0.94 4.42 -6.09
N LYS A 82 -1.13 5.75 -6.04
CA LYS A 82 -2.32 6.38 -6.64
C LYS A 82 -2.38 6.13 -8.14
N ASP A 83 -1.24 6.17 -8.82
CA ASP A 83 -1.11 5.97 -10.25
C ASP A 83 -1.52 4.54 -10.66
N ASP A 84 -1.25 3.54 -9.82
CA ASP A 84 -1.71 2.16 -10.04
C ASP A 84 -3.25 2.06 -10.06
N LEU A 85 -3.94 2.93 -9.31
CA LEU A 85 -5.39 2.93 -9.17
C LEU A 85 -6.10 3.74 -10.26
N GLU A 86 -5.41 4.64 -10.97
CA GLU A 86 -6.03 5.50 -12.01
C GLU A 86 -6.64 4.70 -13.17
N ARG A 87 -6.13 3.48 -13.41
CA ARG A 87 -6.61 2.60 -14.48
C ARG A 87 -7.90 1.86 -14.12
N PHE A 88 -8.35 1.93 -12.87
CA PHE A 88 -9.50 1.16 -12.41
C PHE A 88 -10.79 1.96 -12.63
N ALA A 89 -11.79 1.28 -13.18
CA ALA A 89 -13.11 1.87 -13.34
C ALA A 89 -13.70 2.25 -11.98
N THR A 90 -14.27 3.44 -11.92
CA THR A 90 -14.95 3.95 -10.75
C THR A 90 -16.42 3.52 -10.74
N LYS A 91 -17.08 3.67 -9.60
CA LYS A 91 -18.54 3.49 -9.52
C LYS A 91 -19.29 4.46 -10.43
N GLY A 92 -18.74 5.65 -10.69
CA GLY A 92 -19.30 6.61 -11.63
C GLY A 92 -19.29 6.09 -13.07
N ASP A 93 -18.20 5.44 -13.48
CA ASP A 93 -18.09 4.82 -14.80
C ASP A 93 -19.14 3.72 -15.00
N LEU A 94 -19.37 2.89 -13.97
CA LEU A 94 -20.39 1.84 -13.98
C LEU A 94 -21.81 2.39 -14.06
N ALA A 95 -22.14 3.42 -13.29
CA ALA A 95 -23.44 4.09 -13.36
C ALA A 95 -23.67 4.73 -14.74
N GLY A 96 -22.61 5.29 -15.34
CA GLY A 96 -22.63 5.80 -16.71
C GLY A 96 -22.81 4.72 -17.77
N MET A 97 -22.43 3.46 -17.50
CA MET A 97 -22.73 2.33 -18.38
C MET A 97 -24.19 1.90 -18.25
N GLU A 98 -24.71 1.79 -17.03
CA GLU A 98 -26.10 1.37 -16.76
C GLU A 98 -27.12 2.28 -17.49
N THR A 99 -26.90 3.59 -17.47
CA THR A 99 -27.77 4.55 -18.16
C THR A 99 -27.70 4.48 -19.69
N ARG A 100 -26.61 3.99 -20.26
CA ARG A 100 -26.43 3.86 -21.72
C ARG A 100 -26.88 2.52 -22.28
N MET A 101 -27.01 1.50 -21.45
CA MET A 101 -27.39 0.17 -21.88
C MET A 101 -28.91 0.03 -21.89
N VAL A 102 -29.45 -0.59 -22.94
CA VAL A 102 -30.84 -1.06 -22.94
C VAL A 102 -30.96 -2.33 -22.11
N SER A 103 -32.06 -2.47 -21.39
CA SER A 103 -32.31 -3.69 -20.62
C SER A 103 -32.62 -4.86 -21.54
N LYS A 104 -32.27 -6.07 -21.11
CA LYS A 104 -32.65 -7.30 -21.82
C LYS A 104 -34.16 -7.40 -22.02
N SER A 105 -34.95 -7.07 -20.99
CA SER A 105 -36.42 -7.06 -21.06
C SER A 105 -36.92 -6.16 -22.18
N TYR A 106 -36.35 -4.96 -22.35
CA TYR A 106 -36.74 -4.05 -23.42
C TYR A 106 -36.50 -4.65 -24.82
N LEU A 107 -35.38 -5.35 -25.00
CA LEU A 107 -35.09 -6.04 -26.25
C LEU A 107 -36.02 -7.23 -26.48
N ASP A 108 -36.29 -8.02 -25.43
CA ASP A 108 -37.21 -9.17 -25.50
C ASP A 108 -38.63 -8.70 -25.92
N ASP A 109 -39.12 -7.59 -25.35
CA ASP A 109 -40.42 -7.00 -25.70
C ASP A 109 -40.44 -6.53 -27.18
N LYS A 110 -39.40 -5.82 -27.63
CA LYS A 110 -39.32 -5.34 -29.02
C LYS A 110 -39.23 -6.48 -30.03
N LEU A 111 -38.53 -7.55 -29.70
CA LEU A 111 -38.43 -8.72 -30.56
C LEU A 111 -39.76 -9.48 -30.61
N SER A 112 -40.50 -9.55 -29.49
CA SER A 112 -41.84 -10.13 -29.45
C SER A 112 -42.81 -9.37 -30.35
N ASP A 113 -42.86 -8.03 -30.21
CA ASP A 113 -43.69 -7.15 -31.03
C ASP A 113 -43.39 -7.34 -32.53
N LEU A 114 -42.10 -7.35 -32.89
CA LEU A 114 -41.66 -7.54 -34.27
C LEU A 114 -42.04 -8.92 -34.79
N GLY A 115 -41.88 -9.98 -33.99
CA GLY A 115 -42.27 -11.34 -34.33
C GLY A 115 -43.76 -11.46 -34.62
N ALA A 116 -44.60 -10.85 -33.76
CA ALA A 116 -46.04 -10.79 -33.96
C ALA A 116 -46.41 -10.02 -35.24
N GLU A 117 -45.76 -8.89 -35.51
CA GLU A 117 -46.02 -8.10 -36.71
C GLU A 117 -45.65 -8.86 -37.99
N ILE A 118 -44.49 -9.52 -38.00
CA ILE A 118 -44.05 -10.36 -39.13
C ILE A 118 -45.04 -11.49 -39.36
N GLY A 119 -45.45 -12.22 -38.31
CA GLY A 119 -46.45 -13.29 -38.40
C GLY A 119 -47.76 -12.80 -38.99
N ALA A 120 -48.28 -11.66 -38.51
CA ALA A 120 -49.50 -11.06 -39.04
C ALA A 120 -49.37 -10.59 -40.50
N ARG A 121 -48.20 -10.11 -40.92
CA ARG A 121 -47.95 -9.74 -42.33
C ARG A 121 -47.90 -10.96 -43.24
N ILE A 122 -47.31 -12.07 -42.79
CA ILE A 122 -47.27 -13.33 -43.54
C ILE A 122 -48.68 -13.89 -43.70
N ASN A 123 -49.46 -13.99 -42.62
CA ASN A 123 -50.83 -14.50 -42.68
C ASN A 123 -51.71 -13.69 -43.63
N ARG A 124 -51.68 -12.35 -43.55
CA ARG A 124 -52.43 -11.48 -44.49
C ARG A 124 -52.01 -11.64 -45.96
N LYS A 125 -50.78 -12.06 -46.25
CA LYS A 125 -50.36 -12.37 -47.63
C LYS A 125 -50.93 -13.72 -48.07
N ILE A 126 -50.84 -14.73 -47.22
CA ILE A 126 -51.41 -16.06 -47.47
C ILE A 126 -52.92 -15.95 -47.70
N GLU A 127 -53.64 -15.28 -46.82
CA GLU A 127 -55.09 -15.09 -46.94
C GLU A 127 -55.49 -14.41 -48.26
N ARG A 128 -54.81 -13.32 -48.64
CA ARG A 128 -55.07 -12.64 -49.92
C ARG A 128 -54.79 -13.53 -51.14
N GLU A 129 -53.73 -14.33 -51.10
CA GLU A 129 -53.44 -15.29 -52.17
C GLU A 129 -54.53 -16.36 -52.26
N GLN A 130 -54.99 -16.85 -51.11
CA GLN A 130 -56.05 -17.86 -51.05
C GLN A 130 -57.40 -17.31 -51.51
N GLU A 131 -57.76 -16.10 -51.13
CA GLU A 131 -58.96 -15.42 -51.65
C GLU A 131 -58.89 -15.24 -53.16
N PHE A 132 -57.74 -14.84 -53.69
CA PHE A 132 -57.53 -14.71 -55.13
C PHE A 132 -57.70 -16.04 -55.86
N LYS A 133 -57.05 -17.12 -55.39
CA LYS A 133 -57.19 -18.46 -55.98
C LYS A 133 -58.64 -18.97 -55.92
N ARG A 134 -59.33 -18.80 -54.79
CA ARG A 134 -60.76 -19.15 -54.64
C ARG A 134 -61.62 -18.42 -55.66
N THR A 135 -61.37 -17.12 -55.84
CA THR A 135 -62.11 -16.30 -56.81
C THR A 135 -61.88 -16.78 -58.24
N LEU A 136 -60.64 -17.12 -58.61
CA LEU A 136 -60.33 -17.70 -59.92
C LEU A 136 -61.05 -19.03 -60.14
N ILE A 137 -60.99 -19.95 -59.18
CA ILE A 137 -61.68 -21.25 -59.27
C ILE A 137 -63.20 -21.04 -59.44
N HIS A 138 -63.78 -20.10 -58.69
CA HIS A 138 -65.19 -19.76 -58.80
C HIS A 138 -65.58 -19.26 -60.21
N ILE A 139 -64.75 -18.40 -60.82
CA ILE A 139 -64.97 -17.90 -62.18
C ILE A 139 -64.86 -19.05 -63.21
N LEU A 140 -63.81 -19.87 -63.13
CA LEU A 140 -63.60 -21.00 -64.05
C LEU A 140 -64.77 -22.00 -64.00
N ARG A 141 -65.30 -22.28 -62.80
CA ARG A 141 -66.48 -23.15 -62.60
C ARG A 141 -67.75 -22.53 -63.17
N SER A 142 -68.04 -21.27 -62.84
CA SER A 142 -69.29 -20.59 -63.24
C SER A 142 -69.42 -20.42 -64.76
N HIS A 143 -68.30 -20.30 -65.46
CA HIS A 143 -68.27 -20.12 -66.92
C HIS A 143 -67.93 -21.41 -67.69
N ALA A 144 -67.83 -22.57 -67.01
CA ALA A 144 -67.48 -23.86 -67.60
C ALA A 144 -66.22 -23.85 -68.48
N LEU A 145 -65.20 -23.07 -68.08
CA LEU A 145 -64.00 -22.82 -68.90
C LEU A 145 -62.97 -23.96 -68.84
N VAL A 146 -63.15 -24.93 -67.94
CA VAL A 146 -62.17 -25.97 -67.58
C VAL A 146 -62.90 -27.27 -67.21
N GLY A 147 -62.28 -28.44 -67.44
CA GLY A 147 -62.88 -29.74 -67.14
C GLY A 147 -63.07 -30.00 -65.63
N THR A 148 -63.96 -30.94 -65.28
CA THR A 148 -64.27 -31.28 -63.88
C THR A 148 -63.08 -31.88 -63.12
N GLU A 149 -62.27 -32.71 -63.79
CA GLU A 149 -61.04 -33.27 -63.21
C GLU A 149 -59.99 -32.19 -62.94
N GLU A 150 -59.86 -31.22 -63.85
CA GLU A 150 -58.92 -30.11 -63.72
C GLU A 150 -59.34 -29.13 -62.62
N LEU A 151 -60.64 -28.85 -62.48
CA LEU A 151 -61.19 -28.08 -61.35
C LEU A 151 -60.91 -28.75 -60.00
N THR A 152 -61.07 -30.06 -59.92
CA THR A 152 -60.81 -30.82 -58.68
C THR A 152 -59.33 -30.79 -58.31
N ARG A 153 -58.43 -30.83 -59.31
CA ARG A 153 -56.98 -30.65 -59.08
C ARG A 153 -56.66 -29.25 -58.59
N LEU A 154 -57.29 -28.21 -59.15
CA LEU A 154 -57.07 -26.82 -58.75
C LEU A 154 -57.54 -26.52 -57.32
N GLU A 155 -58.64 -27.15 -56.87
CA GLU A 155 -59.11 -27.05 -55.49
C GLU A 155 -58.12 -27.62 -54.47
N GLY A 156 -57.27 -28.58 -54.87
CA GLY A 156 -56.21 -29.12 -54.01
C GLY A 156 -55.03 -28.16 -53.76
N PHE A 157 -54.94 -27.03 -54.47
CA PHE A 157 -53.86 -26.04 -54.34
C PHE A 157 -54.25 -24.78 -53.53
N VAL A 158 -55.46 -24.79 -52.94
CA VAL A 158 -56.02 -23.71 -52.10
C VAL A 158 -56.12 -24.19 -50.66
#